data_AF-A0A6B1D1D5-F1
#
_entry.id   AF-A0A6B1D1D5-F1
#
_cell.length_a   1.000
_cell.length_b   1.000
_cell.length_c   1.000
_cell.angle_alpha   90.00
_cell.angle_beta   90.00
_cell.angle_gamma   90.00
#
_symmetry.space_group_name_H-M   'P 1'
#
loop_
_entity.id
_entity.type
_entity.pdbx_description
1 polymer ?
#
loop_
_entity_poly.entity_id
_entity_poly.type
_entity_poly.pdbx_seq_one_letter_code
_entity_poly.pdbx_strand_id
1 'polypeptide(L)'
;MSERIRVGLVGIGNCFSGLIQGIEYYRTNPDQQVIGIIHPKLAGYGIHDIDFVCGFDVGENKVGRTINEAIYAYPNMVNWIDADAMPKTDALVYESPALDGVGIWVANRIKPVQSGKTNEQLRDEILHILRETSTEIIVSYLPVGSDEATKFWAQICLDANVAFVNCIPSFIASDDAWAAKFRERNIPVIGDDIKGQVGATIVHRTLARLCNDRGTKITRTYQINVGGNTDFLNMKEQERLVSKKISKTESVQSQLDERLDDDDIYVGPSDFIPFLGNTKLMFMRIEGRQWANIPYNMEVRLDVDDKANSAGIVIDAVRLAKIALNRGVGGPIISASAYLMKHPIQQMSDPQARTACEEFVNI
;
A
#
# COMPACT_ATOMS: atom_id res chain seq x y z
N MET A 1 -11.58 25.62 10.64
CA MET A 1 -11.52 24.50 9.67
C MET A 1 -10.09 24.03 9.63
N SER A 2 -9.84 22.72 9.75
CA SER A 2 -8.51 22.16 9.53
C SER A 2 -8.04 22.54 8.12
N GLU A 3 -6.74 22.76 7.96
CA GLU A 3 -6.12 22.85 6.64
C GLU A 3 -6.41 21.56 5.86
N ARG A 4 -6.65 21.64 4.56
CA ARG A 4 -6.83 20.44 3.71
C ARG A 4 -5.47 19.86 3.35
N ILE A 5 -5.41 18.55 3.12
CA ILE A 5 -4.21 17.83 2.72
C ILE A 5 -4.28 17.60 1.21
N ARG A 6 -3.38 18.22 0.44
CA ARG A 6 -3.39 18.14 -1.03
C ARG A 6 -2.56 16.96 -1.52
N VAL A 7 -3.23 15.93 -2.02
CA VAL A 7 -2.63 14.64 -2.35
C VAL A 7 -2.65 14.35 -3.85
N GLY A 8 -1.49 14.02 -4.40
CA GLY A 8 -1.32 13.49 -5.75
C GLY A 8 -1.28 11.96 -5.74
N LEU A 9 -1.84 11.32 -6.77
CA LEU A 9 -1.98 9.87 -6.86
C LEU A 9 -1.15 9.29 -8.00
N VAL A 10 -0.40 8.21 -7.76
CA VAL A 10 0.41 7.54 -8.79
C VAL A 10 0.00 6.08 -8.93
N GLY A 11 -0.50 5.71 -10.12
CA GLY A 11 -1.04 4.38 -10.43
C GLY A 11 -2.49 4.24 -9.93
N ILE A 12 -3.46 4.72 -10.71
CA ILE A 12 -4.88 4.84 -10.34
C ILE A 12 -5.60 3.49 -10.46
N GLY A 13 -5.16 2.53 -9.65
CA GLY A 13 -5.70 1.18 -9.60
C GLY A 13 -6.88 1.00 -8.64
N ASN A 14 -7.21 -0.27 -8.42
CA ASN A 14 -8.21 -0.72 -7.46
C ASN A 14 -7.99 -0.18 -6.02
N CYS A 15 -6.73 0.05 -5.60
CA CYS A 15 -6.43 0.60 -4.27
C CYS A 15 -6.97 2.03 -4.10
N PHE A 16 -6.74 2.91 -5.09
CA PHE A 16 -7.29 4.27 -5.05
C PHE A 16 -8.79 4.29 -5.28
N SER A 17 -9.32 3.38 -6.09
CA SER A 17 -10.76 3.21 -6.25
C SER A 17 -11.45 2.91 -4.90
N GLY A 18 -10.92 1.96 -4.13
CA GLY A 18 -11.39 1.69 -2.77
C GLY A 18 -11.19 2.85 -1.80
N LEU A 19 -10.02 3.51 -1.83
CA LEU A 19 -9.73 4.66 -0.97
C LEU A 19 -10.74 5.80 -1.16
N ILE A 20 -10.95 6.22 -2.42
CA ILE A 20 -11.78 7.37 -2.75
C ILE A 20 -13.26 7.06 -2.52
N GLN A 21 -13.74 5.90 -2.98
CA GLN A 21 -15.13 5.49 -2.75
C GLN A 21 -15.41 5.27 -1.26
N GLY A 22 -14.44 4.78 -0.47
CA GLY A 22 -14.56 4.63 0.98
C GLY A 22 -14.71 5.97 1.70
N ILE A 23 -13.94 6.99 1.32
CA ILE A 23 -14.10 8.35 1.88
C ILE A 23 -15.49 8.92 1.55
N GLU A 24 -15.98 8.69 0.33
CA GLU A 24 -17.32 9.14 -0.08
C GLU A 24 -18.44 8.36 0.63
N TYR A 25 -18.26 7.06 0.84
CA TYR A 25 -19.19 6.25 1.63
C TYR A 25 -19.41 6.86 3.03
N TYR A 26 -18.34 7.22 3.74
CA TYR A 26 -18.47 7.84 5.05
C TYR A 26 -19.01 9.27 4.99
N ARG A 27 -18.80 9.99 3.88
CA ARG A 27 -19.36 11.33 3.68
C ARG A 27 -20.88 11.29 3.50
N THR A 28 -21.38 10.28 2.77
CA THR A 28 -22.81 10.05 2.53
C THR A 28 -23.53 9.36 3.69
N ASN A 29 -22.78 8.79 4.64
CA ASN A 29 -23.29 8.10 5.81
C ASN A 29 -22.72 8.70 7.12
N PRO A 30 -23.03 9.97 7.46
CA PRO A 30 -22.38 10.70 8.56
C PRO A 30 -22.66 10.11 9.95
N ASP A 31 -23.77 9.39 10.12
CA ASP A 31 -24.13 8.73 11.38
C ASP A 31 -23.43 7.38 11.56
N GLN A 32 -22.79 6.85 10.51
CA GLN A 32 -22.04 5.60 10.60
C GLN A 32 -20.71 5.83 11.30
N GLN A 33 -20.38 4.95 12.25
CA GLN A 33 -19.03 4.90 12.79
C GLN A 33 -18.05 4.53 11.69
N VAL A 34 -16.96 5.31 11.56
CA VAL A 34 -15.90 4.98 10.62
C VAL A 34 -15.18 3.71 11.09
N ILE A 35 -15.22 2.67 10.26
CA ILE A 35 -14.57 1.37 10.49
C ILE A 35 -13.33 1.27 9.60
N GLY A 36 -12.29 0.63 10.13
CA GLY A 36 -11.06 0.41 9.37
C GLY A 36 -10.24 1.69 9.22
N ILE A 37 -10.16 2.52 10.24
CA ILE A 37 -9.10 3.50 10.42
C ILE A 37 -8.53 3.29 11.81
N ILE A 38 -7.23 3.48 11.98
CA ILE A 38 -6.63 3.27 13.31
C ILE A 38 -6.99 4.46 14.21
N HIS A 39 -6.97 5.66 13.63
CA HIS A 39 -7.24 6.90 14.34
C HIS A 39 -8.40 7.67 13.69
N PRO A 40 -9.52 7.89 14.40
CA PRO A 40 -10.62 8.73 13.90
C PRO A 40 -10.20 10.14 13.48
N LYS A 41 -9.27 10.73 14.25
CA LYS A 41 -8.60 11.98 13.93
C LYS A 41 -7.13 11.88 14.31
N LEU A 42 -6.25 12.44 13.48
CA LEU A 42 -4.81 12.53 13.72
C LEU A 42 -4.41 14.00 13.71
N ALA A 43 -3.98 14.54 14.85
CA ALA A 43 -3.65 15.97 15.03
C ALA A 43 -4.72 16.92 14.45
N GLY A 44 -6.00 16.56 14.57
CA GLY A 44 -7.13 17.33 14.05
C GLY A 44 -7.57 16.99 12.63
N TYR A 45 -6.75 16.28 11.84
CA TYR A 45 -7.10 15.82 10.49
C TYR A 45 -8.04 14.61 10.52
N GLY A 46 -9.22 14.76 9.92
CA GLY A 46 -10.15 13.67 9.66
C GLY A 46 -9.98 13.04 8.28
N ILE A 47 -10.72 11.97 8.00
CA ILE A 47 -10.69 11.29 6.69
C ILE A 47 -11.18 12.17 5.53
N HIS A 48 -12.00 13.19 5.84
CA HIS A 48 -12.57 14.10 4.85
C HIS A 48 -11.68 15.31 4.56
N ASP A 49 -10.54 15.44 5.24
CA ASP A 49 -9.59 16.54 5.04
C ASP A 49 -8.59 16.27 3.92
N ILE A 50 -8.72 15.15 3.21
CA ILE A 50 -7.87 14.76 2.10
C ILE A 50 -8.52 15.21 0.79
N ASP A 51 -7.83 16.09 0.07
CA ASP A 51 -8.21 16.55 -1.26
C ASP A 51 -7.27 15.92 -2.29
N PHE A 52 -7.83 15.12 -3.21
CA PHE A 52 -7.10 14.54 -4.32
C PHE A 52 -7.00 15.56 -5.46
N VAL A 53 -5.81 16.09 -5.71
CA VAL A 53 -5.62 17.27 -6.58
C VAL A 53 -5.12 16.95 -7.98
N CYS A 54 -4.43 15.81 -8.14
CA CYS A 54 -4.01 15.29 -9.45
C CYS A 54 -3.73 13.79 -9.37
N GLY A 55 -3.83 13.12 -10.51
CA GLY A 55 -3.46 11.72 -10.65
C GLY A 55 -2.47 11.49 -11.78
N PHE A 56 -1.76 10.37 -11.75
CA PHE A 56 -0.81 9.96 -12.78
C PHE A 56 -0.97 8.48 -13.06
N ASP A 57 -1.12 8.13 -14.34
CA ASP A 57 -1.29 6.75 -14.80
C ASP A 57 -0.67 6.58 -16.18
N VAL A 58 -0.62 5.35 -16.66
CA VAL A 58 -0.12 5.00 -18.00
C VAL A 58 -1.24 4.53 -18.91
N GLY A 59 -2.40 4.13 -18.37
CA GLY A 59 -3.49 3.56 -19.15
C GLY A 59 -4.21 4.57 -20.03
N GLU A 60 -4.39 4.24 -21.31
CA GLU A 60 -5.05 5.12 -22.31
C GLU A 60 -6.48 5.52 -21.93
N ASN A 61 -7.15 4.70 -21.12
CA ASN A 61 -8.52 4.93 -20.68
C ASN A 61 -8.62 5.70 -19.36
N LYS A 62 -7.49 6.11 -18.78
CA LYS A 62 -7.40 6.89 -17.54
C LYS A 62 -6.77 8.25 -17.79
N VAL A 63 -5.67 8.30 -18.53
CA VAL A 63 -4.98 9.54 -18.87
C VAL A 63 -5.92 10.50 -19.60
N GLY A 64 -5.95 11.76 -19.18
CA GLY A 64 -6.81 12.82 -19.70
C GLY A 64 -8.23 12.86 -19.08
N ARG A 65 -8.58 11.90 -18.21
CA ARG A 65 -9.86 11.88 -17.50
C ARG A 65 -9.74 12.48 -16.11
N THR A 66 -10.88 12.76 -15.49
CA THR A 66 -10.91 13.11 -14.05
C THR A 66 -10.54 11.90 -13.19
N ILE A 67 -10.05 12.14 -11.97
CA ILE A 67 -9.76 11.06 -11.01
C ILE A 67 -11.00 10.18 -10.79
N ASN A 68 -12.18 10.79 -10.67
CA ASN A 68 -13.41 10.04 -10.41
C ASN A 68 -13.85 9.19 -11.61
N GLU A 69 -13.58 9.60 -12.84
CA GLU A 69 -13.78 8.72 -14.01
C GLU A 69 -12.73 7.59 -14.06
N ALA A 70 -11.47 7.90 -13.74
CA ALA A 70 -10.37 6.95 -13.83
C ALA A 70 -10.46 5.81 -12.79
N ILE A 71 -11.02 6.06 -11.61
CA ILE A 71 -11.19 5.00 -10.59
C ILE A 71 -12.21 3.92 -10.99
N TYR A 72 -13.15 4.20 -11.90
CA TYR A 72 -14.07 3.21 -12.48
C TYR A 72 -13.58 2.64 -13.82
N ALA A 73 -12.54 3.24 -14.42
CA ALA A 73 -12.02 2.76 -15.69
C ALA A 73 -11.41 1.35 -15.53
N TYR A 74 -11.75 0.45 -16.45
CA TYR A 74 -11.18 -0.89 -16.53
C TYR A 74 -9.63 -0.81 -16.49
N PRO A 75 -8.91 -1.72 -15.81
CA PRO A 75 -9.36 -2.95 -15.15
C PRO A 75 -9.69 -2.79 -13.66
N ASN A 76 -10.05 -1.58 -13.21
CA ASN A 76 -10.56 -1.41 -11.86
C ASN A 76 -11.95 -2.10 -11.72
N MET A 77 -12.21 -2.65 -10.54
CA MET A 77 -13.36 -3.49 -10.23
C MET A 77 -14.10 -3.06 -8.95
N VAL A 78 -13.59 -2.08 -8.22
CA VAL A 78 -14.24 -1.57 -7.01
C VAL A 78 -15.47 -0.74 -7.40
N ASN A 79 -16.62 -1.06 -6.80
CA ASN A 79 -17.93 -0.46 -7.08
C ASN A 79 -18.78 -0.33 -5.80
N TRP A 80 -18.18 0.16 -4.71
CA TRP A 80 -18.88 0.36 -3.44
C TRP A 80 -19.86 1.53 -3.48
N ILE A 81 -19.57 2.54 -4.31
CA ILE A 81 -20.43 3.69 -4.59
C ILE A 81 -20.69 3.72 -6.09
N ASP A 82 -21.93 3.99 -6.49
CA ASP A 82 -22.29 4.17 -7.89
C ASP A 82 -21.58 5.38 -8.49
N ALA A 83 -21.08 5.26 -9.72
CA ALA A 83 -20.30 6.32 -10.37
C ALA A 83 -21.06 7.66 -10.46
N ASP A 84 -22.38 7.61 -10.67
CA ASP A 84 -23.25 8.79 -10.75
C ASP A 84 -23.48 9.47 -9.39
N ALA A 85 -23.23 8.75 -8.29
CA ALA A 85 -23.34 9.27 -6.92
C ALA A 85 -22.03 9.91 -6.43
N MET A 86 -20.91 9.71 -7.12
CA MET A 86 -19.64 10.33 -6.75
C MET A 86 -19.67 11.85 -7.00
N PRO A 87 -19.07 12.67 -6.13
CA PRO A 87 -18.96 14.11 -6.35
C PRO A 87 -18.17 14.40 -7.63
N LYS A 88 -18.48 15.50 -8.31
CA LYS A 88 -17.66 15.94 -9.45
C LYS A 88 -16.30 16.43 -8.97
N THR A 89 -15.27 16.19 -9.77
CA THR A 89 -13.91 16.70 -9.53
C THR A 89 -13.30 17.17 -10.84
N ASP A 90 -12.56 18.28 -10.79
CA ASP A 90 -11.77 18.78 -11.92
C ASP A 90 -10.32 18.24 -11.88
N ALA A 91 -9.96 17.46 -10.85
CA ALA A 91 -8.63 16.86 -10.74
C ALA A 91 -8.42 15.82 -11.84
N LEU A 92 -7.47 16.10 -12.73
CA LEU A 92 -7.18 15.26 -13.89
C LEU A 92 -6.11 14.20 -13.60
N VAL A 93 -6.12 13.18 -14.46
CA VAL A 93 -5.11 12.14 -14.55
C VAL A 93 -4.18 12.44 -15.70
N TYR A 94 -2.89 12.58 -15.41
CA TYR A 94 -1.85 12.89 -16.38
C TYR A 94 -1.02 11.66 -16.71
N GLU A 95 -0.30 11.75 -17.83
CA GLU A 95 0.58 10.68 -18.29
C GLU A 95 1.81 10.56 -17.37
N SER A 96 2.09 9.34 -16.92
CA SER A 96 3.34 8.96 -16.24
C SER A 96 4.22 8.17 -17.19
N PRO A 97 5.56 8.24 -17.08
CA PRO A 97 6.42 7.27 -17.75
C PRO A 97 6.12 5.86 -17.21
N ALA A 98 6.06 4.89 -18.11
CA ALA A 98 5.76 3.52 -17.74
C ALA A 98 6.95 2.81 -17.07
N LEU A 99 8.17 3.02 -17.59
CA LEU A 99 9.41 2.36 -17.14
C LEU A 99 9.18 0.84 -16.99
N ASP A 100 9.51 0.26 -15.83
CA ASP A 100 9.28 -1.14 -15.49
C ASP A 100 7.90 -1.41 -14.84
N GLY A 101 7.04 -0.38 -14.82
CA GLY A 101 5.77 -0.36 -14.12
C GLY A 101 4.62 -1.13 -14.78
N VAL A 102 4.81 -1.64 -16.00
CA VAL A 102 3.79 -2.42 -16.72
C VAL A 102 4.30 -3.84 -16.96
N GLY A 103 3.72 -4.80 -16.24
CA GLY A 103 3.96 -6.23 -16.46
C GLY A 103 3.39 -6.72 -17.80
N ILE A 104 3.98 -7.79 -18.33
CA ILE A 104 3.62 -8.41 -19.61
C ILE A 104 2.15 -8.86 -19.60
N TRP A 105 1.70 -9.50 -18.51
CA TRP A 105 0.32 -9.99 -18.41
C TRP A 105 -0.72 -8.87 -18.29
N VAL A 106 -0.31 -7.69 -17.85
CA VAL A 106 -1.20 -6.56 -17.57
C VAL A 106 -1.23 -5.56 -18.74
N ALA A 107 -0.18 -5.51 -19.56
CA ALA A 107 -0.06 -4.62 -20.71
C ALA A 107 -1.29 -4.65 -21.63
N ASN A 108 -1.78 -5.85 -21.99
CA ASN A 108 -2.95 -6.02 -22.85
C ASN A 108 -4.27 -5.51 -22.24
N ARG A 109 -4.34 -5.37 -20.91
CA ARG A 109 -5.52 -4.86 -20.21
C ARG A 109 -5.47 -3.35 -20.01
N ILE A 110 -4.28 -2.82 -19.70
CA ILE A 110 -4.08 -1.39 -19.41
C ILE A 110 -3.98 -0.57 -20.69
N LYS A 111 -3.37 -1.14 -21.74
CA LYS A 111 -3.05 -0.46 -23.00
C LYS A 111 -2.36 0.89 -22.75
N PRO A 112 -1.06 0.86 -22.43
CA PRO A 112 -0.33 2.09 -22.10
C PRO A 112 -0.37 3.12 -23.23
N VAL A 113 -0.45 4.40 -22.86
CA VAL A 113 -0.40 5.53 -23.80
C VAL A 113 0.89 5.50 -24.61
N GLN A 114 0.78 5.80 -25.90
CA GLN A 114 1.90 5.94 -26.82
C GLN A 114 2.01 7.38 -27.32
N SER A 115 2.31 8.32 -26.40
CA SER A 115 2.38 9.75 -26.72
C SER A 115 3.64 10.14 -27.50
N GLY A 116 4.69 9.31 -27.44
CA GLY A 116 6.01 9.60 -28.00
C GLY A 116 6.84 10.57 -27.16
N LYS A 117 6.36 10.99 -25.97
CA LYS A 117 7.12 11.84 -25.05
C LYS A 117 8.30 11.09 -24.42
N THR A 118 9.40 11.78 -24.21
CA THR A 118 10.54 11.23 -23.45
C THR A 118 10.25 11.28 -21.94
N ASN A 119 11.01 10.50 -21.16
CA ASN A 119 10.89 10.52 -19.70
C ASN A 119 11.22 11.90 -19.11
N GLU A 120 12.13 12.65 -19.72
CA GLU A 120 12.48 14.02 -19.33
C GLU A 120 11.31 14.98 -19.58
N GLN A 121 10.64 14.87 -20.74
CA GLN A 121 9.46 15.69 -21.04
C GLN A 121 8.33 15.41 -20.04
N LEU A 122 8.05 14.12 -19.77
CA LEU A 122 7.05 13.74 -18.77
C LEU A 122 7.44 14.22 -17.37
N ARG A 123 8.72 14.14 -16.99
CA ARG A 123 9.23 14.67 -15.72
C ARG A 123 8.95 16.17 -15.59
N ASP A 124 9.25 16.96 -16.60
CA ASP A 124 9.06 18.41 -16.55
C ASP A 124 7.58 18.78 -16.46
N GLU A 125 6.71 18.07 -17.20
CA GLU A 125 5.25 18.21 -17.09
C GLU A 125 4.75 17.85 -15.68
N ILE A 126 5.19 16.72 -15.12
CA ILE A 126 4.84 16.29 -13.76
C ILE A 126 5.24 17.37 -12.74
N LEU A 127 6.48 17.86 -12.80
CA LEU A 127 6.94 18.91 -11.87
C LEU A 127 6.13 20.20 -12.00
N HIS A 128 5.70 20.56 -13.21
CA HIS A 128 4.82 21.70 -13.43
C HIS A 128 3.45 21.48 -12.80
N ILE A 129 2.82 20.32 -13.04
CA ILE A 129 1.51 19.95 -12.48
C ILE A 129 1.53 19.95 -10.95
N LEU A 130 2.56 19.35 -10.33
CA LEU A 130 2.67 19.31 -8.86
C LEU A 130 2.73 20.72 -8.24
N ARG A 131 3.40 21.67 -8.92
CA ARG A 131 3.44 23.08 -8.50
C ARG A 131 2.09 23.76 -8.68
N GLU A 132 1.46 23.65 -9.85
CA GLU A 132 0.15 24.27 -10.13
C GLU A 132 -0.93 23.78 -9.19
N THR A 133 -0.95 22.48 -8.90
CA THR A 133 -1.90 21.84 -7.99
C THR A 133 -1.55 22.01 -6.52
N SER A 134 -0.39 22.63 -6.22
CA SER A 134 0.16 22.76 -4.87
C SER A 134 0.12 21.43 -4.11
N THR A 135 0.55 20.36 -4.78
CA THR A 135 0.58 19.02 -4.20
C THR A 135 1.57 18.97 -3.04
N GLU A 136 1.16 18.42 -1.91
CA GLU A 136 1.99 18.32 -0.70
C GLU A 136 2.53 16.90 -0.50
N ILE A 137 1.74 15.90 -0.90
CA ILE A 137 2.03 14.48 -0.69
C ILE A 137 1.72 13.70 -1.96
N ILE A 138 2.64 12.83 -2.38
CA ILE A 138 2.38 11.79 -3.39
C ILE A 138 2.19 10.45 -2.71
N VAL A 139 1.10 9.77 -3.05
CA VAL A 139 0.87 8.37 -2.68
C VAL A 139 1.07 7.51 -3.93
N SER A 140 1.93 6.48 -3.81
CA SER A 140 2.23 5.56 -4.91
C SER A 140 1.61 4.18 -4.69
N TYR A 141 0.77 3.77 -5.64
CA TYR A 141 0.24 2.41 -5.78
C TYR A 141 0.60 1.83 -7.16
N LEU A 142 1.88 1.88 -7.49
CA LEU A 142 2.40 1.21 -8.67
C LEU A 142 2.28 -0.33 -8.57
N PRO A 143 2.35 -1.06 -9.69
CA PRO A 143 2.39 -2.52 -9.65
C PRO A 143 3.63 -3.06 -8.92
N VAL A 144 3.55 -4.26 -8.37
CA VAL A 144 4.73 -4.93 -7.79
C VAL A 144 5.82 -5.14 -8.85
N GLY A 145 7.08 -4.88 -8.49
CA GLY A 145 8.23 -4.96 -9.39
C GLY A 145 8.43 -3.73 -10.27
N SER A 146 7.85 -2.58 -9.89
CA SER A 146 8.02 -1.29 -10.56
C SER A 146 9.12 -0.47 -9.88
N ASP A 147 10.35 -1.00 -9.83
CA ASP A 147 11.45 -0.42 -9.06
C ASP A 147 11.97 0.88 -9.67
N GLU A 148 12.20 0.90 -10.98
CA GLU A 148 12.66 2.08 -11.69
C GLU A 148 11.58 3.17 -11.72
N ALA A 149 10.31 2.79 -11.91
CA ALA A 149 9.19 3.72 -11.79
C ALA A 149 9.06 4.31 -10.38
N THR A 150 9.24 3.50 -9.33
CA THR A 150 9.16 3.99 -7.94
C THR A 150 10.32 4.92 -7.61
N LYS A 151 11.55 4.59 -8.03
CA LYS A 151 12.71 5.48 -7.91
C LYS A 151 12.54 6.79 -8.67
N PHE A 152 11.96 6.74 -9.88
CA PHE A 152 11.61 7.94 -10.64
C PHE A 152 10.67 8.84 -9.83
N TRP A 153 9.58 8.29 -9.29
CA TRP A 153 8.63 9.05 -8.47
C TRP A 153 9.22 9.54 -7.15
N ALA A 154 10.09 8.77 -6.50
CA ALA A 154 10.83 9.22 -5.32
C ALA A 154 11.73 10.43 -5.66
N GLN A 155 12.39 10.42 -6.83
CA GLN A 155 13.18 11.54 -7.30
C GLN A 155 12.31 12.77 -7.61
N ILE A 156 11.16 12.59 -8.28
CA ILE A 156 10.17 13.67 -8.51
C ILE A 156 9.77 14.33 -7.18
N CYS A 157 9.51 13.54 -6.14
CA CYS A 157 9.13 14.04 -4.82
C CYS A 157 10.25 14.91 -4.20
N LEU A 158 11.50 14.46 -4.29
CA LEU A 158 12.66 15.25 -3.84
C LEU A 158 12.80 16.56 -4.63
N ASP A 159 12.58 16.52 -5.94
CA ASP A 159 12.75 17.68 -6.83
C ASP A 159 11.60 18.70 -6.70
N ALA A 160 10.40 18.24 -6.33
CA ALA A 160 9.22 19.06 -6.12
C ALA A 160 9.01 19.52 -4.67
N ASN A 161 9.84 19.04 -3.72
CA ASN A 161 9.66 19.26 -2.29
C ASN A 161 8.32 18.72 -1.75
N VAL A 162 7.98 17.49 -2.16
CA VAL A 162 6.71 16.81 -1.89
C VAL A 162 6.97 15.55 -1.06
N ALA A 163 6.18 15.30 -0.02
CA ALA A 163 6.33 14.09 0.78
C ALA A 163 5.92 12.85 -0.02
N PHE A 164 6.51 11.70 0.30
CA PHE A 164 6.27 10.45 -0.45
C PHE A 164 5.74 9.33 0.45
N VAL A 165 4.62 8.73 0.05
CA VAL A 165 4.05 7.54 0.68
C VAL A 165 4.14 6.37 -0.30
N ASN A 166 5.08 5.47 -0.06
CA ASN A 166 5.34 4.32 -0.90
C ASN A 166 4.56 3.09 -0.41
N CYS A 167 3.54 2.67 -1.15
CA CYS A 167 2.69 1.55 -0.74
C CYS A 167 3.15 0.20 -1.28
N ILE A 168 4.24 0.13 -2.07
CA ILE A 168 4.66 -1.07 -2.79
C ILE A 168 5.98 -1.61 -2.25
N PRO A 169 6.34 -2.89 -2.51
CA PRO A 169 7.59 -3.50 -2.02
C PRO A 169 8.80 -3.15 -2.88
N SER A 170 8.98 -1.86 -3.17
CA SER A 170 10.20 -1.30 -3.76
C SER A 170 10.88 -0.45 -2.69
N PHE A 171 12.19 -0.64 -2.46
CA PHE A 171 12.86 -0.06 -1.29
C PHE A 171 13.28 1.39 -1.54
N ILE A 172 12.64 2.31 -0.82
CA ILE A 172 12.90 3.75 -0.83
C ILE A 172 13.05 4.25 0.61
N ALA A 173 12.03 4.08 1.45
CA ALA A 173 12.10 4.51 2.85
C ALA A 173 13.01 3.60 3.68
N SER A 174 13.12 2.32 3.31
CA SER A 174 13.97 1.33 3.95
C SER A 174 15.36 1.19 3.34
N ASP A 175 15.66 1.90 2.25
CA ASP A 175 16.98 1.95 1.64
C ASP A 175 17.79 3.12 2.22
N ASP A 176 19.00 2.85 2.72
CA ASP A 176 19.80 3.87 3.42
C ASP A 176 20.18 5.05 2.52
N ALA A 177 20.42 4.82 1.22
CA ALA A 177 20.80 5.88 0.30
C ALA A 177 19.62 6.80 -0.03
N TRP A 178 18.43 6.24 -0.28
CA TRP A 178 17.21 7.03 -0.46
C TRP A 178 16.79 7.73 0.83
N ALA A 179 16.83 7.03 1.96
CA ALA A 179 16.55 7.60 3.27
C ALA A 179 17.44 8.83 3.56
N ALA A 180 18.74 8.77 3.23
CA ALA A 180 19.66 9.89 3.34
C ALA A 180 19.22 11.09 2.48
N LYS A 181 18.86 10.88 1.20
CA LYS A 181 18.39 11.95 0.31
C LYS A 181 17.15 12.69 0.86
N PHE A 182 16.17 11.94 1.39
CA PHE A 182 14.97 12.53 1.99
C PHE A 182 15.28 13.31 3.27
N ARG A 183 16.22 12.82 4.11
CA ARG A 183 16.71 13.55 5.29
C ARG A 183 17.41 14.85 4.92
N GLU A 184 18.33 14.81 3.95
CA GLU A 184 19.12 15.97 3.50
C GLU A 184 18.23 17.09 2.93
N ARG A 185 17.17 16.73 2.22
CA ARG A 185 16.19 17.69 1.67
C ARG A 185 15.13 18.11 2.68
N ASN A 186 15.11 17.52 3.87
CA ASN A 186 14.08 17.68 4.89
C ASN A 186 12.65 17.37 4.38
N ILE A 187 12.51 16.30 3.58
CA ILE A 187 11.23 15.87 2.99
C ILE A 187 10.80 14.55 3.65
N PRO A 188 9.56 14.42 4.15
CA PRO A 188 9.08 13.17 4.73
C PRO A 188 8.95 12.05 3.69
N VAL A 189 9.31 10.83 4.08
CA VAL A 189 8.97 9.60 3.36
C VAL A 189 8.41 8.55 4.30
N ILE A 190 7.33 7.88 3.89
CA ILE A 190 6.73 6.75 4.63
C ILE A 190 6.69 5.56 3.69
N GLY A 191 7.21 4.43 4.16
CA GLY A 191 7.38 3.20 3.37
C GLY A 191 8.17 2.13 4.14
N ASP A 192 8.31 0.91 3.61
CA ASP A 192 7.83 0.45 2.30
C ASP A 192 6.88 -0.76 2.42
N ASP A 193 6.05 -0.97 1.39
CA ASP A 193 4.99 -2.00 1.31
C ASP A 193 3.89 -1.86 2.37
N ILE A 194 2.76 -1.23 2.04
CA ILE A 194 1.67 -0.96 2.98
C ILE A 194 1.13 -2.24 3.64
N LYS A 195 0.83 -2.18 4.94
CA LYS A 195 0.09 -3.24 5.65
C LYS A 195 -1.39 -3.25 5.23
N GLY A 196 -2.03 -4.40 5.45
CA GLY A 196 -3.49 -4.49 5.50
C GLY A 196 -3.95 -4.59 6.95
N GLN A 197 -5.19 -4.22 7.24
CA GLN A 197 -5.80 -4.34 8.56
C GLN A 197 -5.85 -5.79 9.04
N VAL A 198 -6.52 -6.64 8.27
CA VAL A 198 -6.66 -8.08 8.51
C VAL A 198 -6.25 -8.80 7.24
N GLY A 199 -4.95 -8.80 6.98
CA GLY A 199 -4.34 -9.53 5.87
C GLY A 199 -3.91 -10.95 6.24
N ALA A 200 -3.67 -11.77 5.22
CA ALA A 200 -3.08 -13.10 5.36
C ALA A 200 -1.85 -13.11 6.29
N THR A 201 -0.89 -12.22 6.02
CA THR A 201 0.38 -12.15 6.75
C THR A 201 0.21 -11.82 8.24
N ILE A 202 -0.65 -10.87 8.61
CA ILE A 202 -0.83 -10.50 10.02
C ILE A 202 -1.55 -11.61 10.80
N VAL A 203 -2.52 -12.29 10.18
CA VAL A 203 -3.19 -13.46 10.77
C VAL A 203 -2.18 -14.58 11.02
N HIS A 204 -1.36 -14.91 10.03
CA HIS A 204 -0.33 -15.94 10.16
C HIS A 204 0.70 -15.59 11.24
N ARG A 205 1.23 -14.36 11.22
CA ARG A 205 2.17 -13.88 12.24
C ARG A 205 1.61 -13.97 13.66
N THR A 206 0.37 -13.53 13.85
CA THR A 206 -0.30 -13.53 15.16
C THR A 206 -0.49 -14.94 15.68
N LEU A 207 -0.94 -15.87 14.82
CA LEU A 207 -1.16 -17.27 15.22
C LEU A 207 0.16 -18.01 15.44
N ALA A 208 1.18 -17.77 14.60
CA ALA A 208 2.51 -18.33 14.79
C ALA A 208 3.13 -17.87 16.13
N ARG A 209 3.02 -16.57 16.43
CA ARG A 209 3.47 -16.00 17.70
C ARG A 209 2.71 -16.58 18.89
N LEU A 210 1.38 -16.70 18.80
CA LEU A 210 0.56 -17.32 19.84
C LEU A 210 1.02 -18.76 20.12
N CYS A 211 1.24 -19.56 19.07
CA CYS A 211 1.72 -20.93 19.22
C CYS A 211 3.07 -20.99 19.94
N ASN A 212 3.99 -20.10 19.58
CA ASN A 212 5.31 -19.97 20.20
C ASN A 212 5.22 -19.54 21.67
N ASP A 213 4.48 -18.47 21.97
CA ASP A 213 4.32 -17.93 23.33
C ASP A 213 3.58 -18.91 24.28
N ARG A 214 2.79 -19.85 23.73
CA ARG A 214 2.10 -20.90 24.50
C ARG A 214 2.92 -22.19 24.65
N GLY A 215 4.17 -22.21 24.18
CA GLY A 215 5.08 -23.34 24.33
C GLY A 215 4.77 -24.52 23.40
N THR A 216 4.01 -24.30 22.32
CA THR A 216 3.83 -25.31 21.27
C THR A 216 4.92 -25.16 20.22
N LYS A 217 5.32 -26.26 19.58
CA LYS A 217 6.31 -26.23 18.50
C LYS A 217 5.61 -26.29 17.16
N ILE A 218 5.82 -25.31 16.29
CA ILE A 218 5.42 -25.40 14.88
C ILE A 218 6.44 -26.28 14.16
N THR A 219 5.95 -27.24 13.37
CA THR A 219 6.79 -28.12 12.55
C THR A 219 6.69 -27.78 11.08
N ARG A 220 5.51 -27.38 10.60
CA ARG A 220 5.28 -27.00 9.21
C ARG A 220 4.20 -25.94 9.11
N THR A 221 4.29 -25.08 8.10
CA THR A 221 3.20 -24.14 7.81
C THR A 221 3.14 -23.77 6.33
N TYR A 222 1.94 -23.50 5.84
CA TYR A 222 1.77 -22.84 4.55
C TYR A 222 0.73 -21.73 4.60
N GLN A 223 0.87 -20.78 3.68
CA GLN A 223 -0.08 -19.71 3.41
C GLN A 223 -0.18 -19.46 1.90
N ILE A 224 -1.33 -19.83 1.35
CA ILE A 224 -1.69 -19.74 -0.06
C ILE A 224 -2.63 -18.56 -0.24
N ASN A 225 -2.38 -17.70 -1.22
CA ASN A 225 -3.23 -16.54 -1.53
C ASN A 225 -3.70 -16.58 -2.97
N VAL A 226 -4.99 -16.41 -3.21
CA VAL A 226 -5.59 -16.31 -4.54
C VAL A 226 -6.47 -15.06 -4.65
N GLY A 227 -6.57 -14.49 -5.84
CA GLY A 227 -7.39 -13.29 -6.11
C GLY A 227 -7.62 -13.06 -7.60
N GLY A 228 -8.52 -12.13 -7.94
CA GLY A 228 -9.00 -11.92 -9.32
C GLY A 228 -8.67 -10.55 -9.93
N ASN A 229 -7.95 -9.70 -9.22
CA ASN A 229 -7.62 -8.33 -9.66
C ASN A 229 -6.27 -8.27 -10.40
N THR A 230 -5.94 -7.10 -10.93
CA THR A 230 -4.70 -6.88 -11.69
C THR A 230 -3.42 -6.99 -10.86
N ASP A 231 -3.47 -6.79 -9.54
CA ASP A 231 -2.30 -7.05 -8.67
C ASP A 231 -1.96 -8.54 -8.68
N PHE A 232 -2.97 -9.42 -8.53
CA PHE A 232 -2.77 -10.87 -8.65
C PHE A 232 -2.36 -11.31 -10.07
N LEU A 233 -2.86 -10.65 -11.10
CA LEU A 233 -2.43 -10.93 -12.48
C LEU A 233 -0.96 -10.54 -12.72
N ASN A 234 -0.55 -9.37 -12.23
CA ASN A 234 0.85 -8.92 -12.28
C ASN A 234 1.77 -9.91 -11.54
N MET A 235 1.25 -10.49 -10.46
CA MET A 235 1.95 -11.49 -9.66
C MET A 235 2.07 -12.87 -10.34
N LYS A 236 1.51 -13.11 -11.54
CA LYS A 236 1.82 -14.34 -12.31
C LYS A 236 3.25 -14.33 -12.89
N GLU A 237 3.88 -13.17 -13.01
CA GLU A 237 5.29 -13.04 -13.37
C GLU A 237 6.17 -13.42 -12.17
N GLN A 238 6.72 -14.65 -12.17
CA GLN A 238 7.52 -15.16 -11.06
C GLN A 238 8.76 -14.29 -10.76
N GLU A 239 9.36 -13.66 -11.77
CA GLU A 239 10.50 -12.75 -11.60
C GLU A 239 10.14 -11.54 -10.72
N ARG A 240 8.90 -11.03 -10.83
CA ARG A 240 8.38 -9.92 -9.99
C ARG A 240 8.03 -10.35 -8.56
N LEU A 241 8.05 -11.66 -8.26
CA LEU A 241 7.62 -12.19 -6.96
C LEU A 241 8.74 -12.43 -5.96
N VAL A 242 10.00 -12.48 -6.40
CA VAL A 242 11.14 -12.93 -5.57
C VAL A 242 11.20 -12.15 -4.25
N SER A 243 11.24 -10.81 -4.33
CA SER A 243 11.30 -9.93 -3.15
C SER A 243 10.08 -10.09 -2.24
N LYS A 244 8.87 -10.25 -2.82
CA LYS A 244 7.61 -10.37 -2.07
C LYS A 244 7.44 -11.74 -1.40
N LYS A 245 8.02 -12.80 -1.98
CA LYS A 245 8.07 -14.13 -1.35
C LYS A 245 9.01 -14.09 -0.15
N ILE A 246 10.22 -13.55 -0.34
CA ILE A 246 11.22 -13.40 0.73
C ILE A 246 10.64 -12.59 1.90
N SER A 247 10.12 -11.38 1.63
CA SER A 247 9.60 -10.51 2.69
C SER A 247 8.45 -11.15 3.49
N LYS A 248 7.57 -11.91 2.82
CA LYS A 248 6.47 -12.62 3.48
C LYS A 248 6.96 -13.80 4.31
N THR A 249 7.88 -14.61 3.79
CA THR A 249 8.45 -15.73 4.56
C THR A 249 9.18 -15.21 5.80
N GLU A 250 10.04 -14.21 5.67
CA GLU A 250 10.76 -13.61 6.80
C GLU A 250 9.82 -12.98 7.84
N SER A 251 8.70 -12.41 7.40
CA SER A 251 7.71 -11.85 8.32
C SER A 251 7.11 -12.89 9.27
N VAL A 252 7.00 -14.16 8.84
CA VAL A 252 6.51 -15.28 9.67
C VAL A 252 7.66 -15.90 10.47
N GLN A 253 8.81 -16.17 9.82
CA GLN A 253 9.99 -16.75 10.48
C GLN A 253 10.44 -15.90 11.67
N SER A 254 10.40 -14.56 11.56
CA SER A 254 10.75 -13.64 12.66
C SER A 254 9.85 -13.70 13.89
N GLN A 255 8.72 -14.41 13.84
CA GLN A 255 7.81 -14.57 14.99
C GLN A 255 8.09 -15.85 15.79
N LEU A 256 8.96 -16.73 15.28
CA LEU A 256 9.34 -17.99 15.90
C LEU A 256 10.67 -17.82 16.64
N ASP A 257 10.82 -18.48 17.79
CA ASP A 257 12.11 -18.51 18.49
C ASP A 257 13.14 -19.36 17.74
N GLU A 258 12.68 -20.43 17.08
CA GLU A 258 13.47 -21.28 16.20
C GLU A 258 12.95 -21.15 14.77
N ARG A 259 13.85 -20.85 13.82
CA ARG A 259 13.53 -20.80 12.39
C ARG A 259 13.14 -22.18 11.88
N LEU A 260 12.09 -22.26 11.06
CA LEU A 260 11.75 -23.47 10.32
C LEU A 260 12.70 -23.68 9.15
N ASP A 261 12.94 -24.94 8.78
CA ASP A 261 13.62 -25.28 7.53
C ASP A 261 12.83 -24.71 6.34
N ASP A 262 13.55 -24.27 5.29
CA ASP A 262 12.92 -23.60 4.14
C ASP A 262 11.92 -24.49 3.39
N ASP A 263 12.04 -25.82 3.51
CA ASP A 263 11.11 -26.81 2.93
C ASP A 263 9.86 -27.05 3.81
N ASP A 264 9.87 -26.60 5.07
CA ASP A 264 8.77 -26.74 6.02
C ASP A 264 7.88 -25.48 6.07
N ILE A 265 8.19 -24.45 5.28
CA ILE A 265 7.44 -23.20 5.19
C ILE A 265 7.16 -22.78 3.75
N TYR A 266 5.88 -22.51 3.45
CA TYR A 266 5.49 -21.93 2.17
C TYR A 266 4.60 -20.70 2.36
N VAL A 267 5.08 -19.52 1.97
CA VAL A 267 4.29 -18.27 2.08
C VAL A 267 4.36 -17.52 0.76
N GLY A 268 3.23 -17.36 0.08
CA GLY A 268 3.24 -16.69 -1.20
C GLY A 268 1.88 -16.43 -1.83
N PRO A 269 1.84 -15.63 -2.91
CA PRO A 269 0.76 -15.72 -3.87
C PRO A 269 0.79 -17.06 -4.58
N SER A 270 -0.38 -17.58 -4.90
CA SER A 270 -0.52 -18.93 -5.43
C SER A 270 -1.15 -18.92 -6.81
N ASP A 271 -2.24 -18.19 -7.01
CA ASP A 271 -2.88 -18.14 -8.33
C ASP A 271 -3.77 -16.90 -8.55
N PHE A 272 -4.13 -16.71 -9.82
CA PHE A 272 -5.08 -15.73 -10.30
C PHE A 272 -6.38 -16.43 -10.72
N ILE A 273 -7.48 -16.09 -10.04
CA ILE A 273 -8.81 -16.64 -10.32
C ILE A 273 -9.71 -15.49 -10.78
N PRO A 274 -9.99 -15.36 -12.10
CA PRO A 274 -10.57 -14.14 -12.68
C PRO A 274 -11.89 -13.70 -12.03
N PHE A 275 -12.77 -14.65 -11.69
CA PHE A 275 -14.11 -14.37 -11.17
C PHE A 275 -14.13 -13.97 -9.68
N LEU A 276 -13.00 -14.03 -8.97
CA LEU A 276 -12.93 -13.49 -7.60
C LEU A 276 -12.98 -11.95 -7.58
N GLY A 277 -12.67 -11.30 -8.71
CA GLY A 277 -12.63 -9.85 -8.80
C GLY A 277 -11.74 -9.25 -7.72
N ASN A 278 -12.32 -8.40 -6.86
CA ASN A 278 -11.61 -7.76 -5.75
C ASN A 278 -11.48 -8.62 -4.48
N THR A 279 -12.14 -9.78 -4.45
CA THR A 279 -12.05 -10.73 -3.35
C THR A 279 -10.68 -11.39 -3.35
N LYS A 280 -10.10 -11.50 -2.16
CA LYS A 280 -8.89 -12.26 -1.89
C LYS A 280 -9.18 -13.35 -0.89
N LEU A 281 -8.84 -14.57 -1.28
CA LEU A 281 -8.90 -15.72 -0.40
C LEU A 281 -7.49 -16.07 0.06
N MET A 282 -7.37 -16.35 1.36
CA MET A 282 -6.18 -16.98 1.92
C MET A 282 -6.58 -18.31 2.57
N PHE A 283 -5.73 -19.30 2.34
CA PHE A 283 -5.76 -20.59 3.01
C PHE A 283 -4.43 -20.76 3.73
N MET A 284 -4.49 -21.01 5.04
CA MET A 284 -3.32 -21.21 5.87
C MET A 284 -3.49 -22.47 6.68
N ARG A 285 -2.38 -23.19 6.86
CA ARG A 285 -2.31 -24.34 7.74
C ARG A 285 -1.05 -24.24 8.59
N ILE A 286 -1.21 -24.40 9.90
CA ILE A 286 -0.10 -24.57 10.85
C ILE A 286 -0.17 -26.00 11.38
N GLU A 287 0.92 -26.74 11.27
CA GLU A 287 1.10 -28.04 11.88
C GLU A 287 2.15 -27.95 12.97
N GLY A 288 1.90 -28.61 14.10
CA GLY A 288 2.81 -28.55 15.23
C GLY A 288 2.62 -29.68 16.21
N ARG A 289 3.29 -29.53 17.35
CA ARG A 289 3.26 -30.46 18.47
C ARG A 289 3.02 -29.72 19.78
N GLN A 290 2.21 -30.34 20.64
CA GLN A 290 1.85 -29.85 21.96
C GLN A 290 2.38 -30.81 23.05
N TRP A 291 1.88 -30.66 24.27
CA TRP A 291 2.26 -31.50 25.42
C TRP A 291 2.35 -32.99 25.07
N ALA A 292 3.36 -33.67 25.61
CA ALA A 292 3.70 -35.06 25.30
C ALA A 292 3.99 -35.33 23.81
N ASN A 293 4.46 -34.32 23.08
CA ASN A 293 4.81 -34.41 21.66
C ASN A 293 3.64 -34.81 20.74
N ILE A 294 2.40 -34.64 21.23
CA ILE A 294 1.18 -34.99 20.50
C ILE A 294 0.98 -34.00 19.35
N PRO A 295 0.71 -34.45 18.12
CA PRO A 295 0.51 -33.57 16.99
C PRO A 295 -0.80 -32.77 17.11
N TYR A 296 -0.77 -31.54 16.59
CA TYR A 296 -1.96 -30.74 16.34
C TYR A 296 -1.85 -30.06 14.98
N ASN A 297 -2.98 -29.59 14.47
CA ASN A 297 -3.02 -28.73 13.29
C ASN A 297 -4.13 -27.69 13.43
N MET A 298 -3.95 -26.58 12.72
CA MET A 298 -4.90 -25.49 12.60
C MET A 298 -5.02 -25.10 11.13
N GLU A 299 -6.24 -25.01 10.63
CA GLU A 299 -6.53 -24.48 9.30
C GLU A 299 -7.36 -23.20 9.41
N VAL A 300 -6.99 -22.21 8.61
CA VAL A 300 -7.67 -20.92 8.57
C VAL A 300 -7.96 -20.58 7.12
N ARG A 301 -9.22 -20.23 6.85
CA ARG A 301 -9.62 -19.56 5.62
C ARG A 301 -9.96 -18.12 5.94
N LEU A 302 -9.35 -17.20 5.23
CA LEU A 302 -9.67 -15.77 5.28
C LEU A 302 -10.29 -15.35 3.95
N ASP A 303 -11.39 -14.61 4.03
CA ASP A 303 -12.14 -14.06 2.90
C ASP A 303 -12.28 -12.56 3.13
N VAL A 304 -11.63 -11.76 2.28
CA VAL A 304 -11.55 -10.30 2.45
C VAL A 304 -11.67 -9.59 1.11
N ASP A 305 -12.24 -8.38 1.15
CA ASP A 305 -11.99 -7.39 0.11
C ASP A 305 -10.56 -6.87 0.27
N ASP A 306 -9.73 -7.07 -0.76
CA ASP A 306 -8.30 -6.75 -0.69
C ASP A 306 -8.03 -5.24 -0.56
N LYS A 307 -8.94 -4.38 -1.04
CA LYS A 307 -8.73 -2.92 -1.11
C LYS A 307 -9.29 -2.19 0.09
N ALA A 308 -10.41 -2.68 0.64
CA ALA A 308 -10.89 -2.24 1.96
C ALA A 308 -9.79 -2.43 3.02
N ASN A 309 -8.99 -3.49 2.86
CA ASN A 309 -7.95 -3.87 3.80
C ASN A 309 -6.79 -2.86 3.90
N SER A 310 -6.46 -2.14 2.82
CA SER A 310 -5.33 -1.17 2.81
C SER A 310 -5.75 0.29 2.82
N ALA A 311 -6.97 0.61 2.37
CA ALA A 311 -7.44 1.99 2.24
C ALA A 311 -7.28 2.80 3.54
N GLY A 312 -7.77 2.24 4.66
CA GLY A 312 -7.67 2.87 5.97
C GLY A 312 -6.25 3.21 6.43
N ILE A 313 -5.32 2.27 6.19
CA ILE A 313 -3.91 2.40 6.56
C ILE A 313 -3.26 3.54 5.76
N VAL A 314 -3.63 3.70 4.48
CA VAL A 314 -3.13 4.81 3.66
C VAL A 314 -3.67 6.16 4.10
N ILE A 315 -4.93 6.24 4.55
CA ILE A 315 -5.46 7.49 5.14
C ILE A 315 -4.61 7.90 6.35
N ASP A 316 -4.26 6.95 7.23
CA ASP A 316 -3.35 7.22 8.37
C ASP A 316 -1.96 7.68 7.87
N ALA A 317 -1.38 7.01 6.86
CA ALA A 317 -0.08 7.38 6.30
C ALA A 317 -0.06 8.81 5.72
N VAL A 318 -1.09 9.19 4.95
CA VAL A 318 -1.23 10.56 4.39
C VAL A 318 -1.28 11.60 5.51
N ARG A 319 -2.09 11.36 6.56
CA ARG A 319 -2.21 12.29 7.68
C ARG A 319 -0.90 12.41 8.47
N LEU A 320 -0.20 11.30 8.71
CA LEU A 320 1.11 11.31 9.38
C LEU A 320 2.18 12.02 8.54
N ALA A 321 2.16 11.86 7.22
CA ALA A 321 3.05 12.61 6.33
C ALA A 321 2.76 14.13 6.38
N LYS A 322 1.49 14.55 6.43
CA LYS A 322 1.12 15.96 6.62
C LYS A 322 1.58 16.50 7.97
N ILE A 323 1.43 15.72 9.04
CA ILE A 323 1.93 16.09 10.37
C ILE A 323 3.45 16.28 10.34
N ALA A 324 4.19 15.38 9.68
CA ALA A 324 5.63 15.49 9.51
C ALA A 324 6.03 16.76 8.71
N LEU A 325 5.33 17.04 7.61
CA LEU A 325 5.52 18.28 6.83
C LEU A 325 5.34 19.52 7.70
N ASN A 326 4.24 19.61 8.43
CA ASN A 326 3.93 20.78 9.27
C ASN A 326 4.95 21.00 10.40
N ARG A 327 5.57 19.92 10.88
CA ARG A 327 6.62 19.97 11.91
C ARG A 327 8.03 20.15 11.35
N GLY A 328 8.18 20.15 10.02
CA GLY A 328 9.49 20.23 9.36
C GLY A 328 10.38 19.01 9.65
N VAL A 329 9.78 17.82 9.79
CA VAL A 329 10.50 16.55 10.04
C VAL A 329 10.66 15.78 8.73
N GLY A 330 11.86 15.79 8.15
CA GLY A 330 12.18 15.04 6.94
C GLY A 330 12.81 13.66 7.15
N GLY A 331 13.01 12.94 6.05
CA GLY A 331 13.49 11.57 6.05
C GLY A 331 12.40 10.53 6.32
N PRO A 332 12.79 9.25 6.50
CA PRO A 332 11.84 8.21 6.88
C PRO A 332 11.17 8.52 8.22
N ILE A 333 9.84 8.56 8.25
CA ILE A 333 9.07 8.71 9.49
C ILE A 333 9.01 7.35 10.17
N ILE A 334 10.03 7.05 10.98
CA ILE A 334 10.29 5.72 11.54
C ILE A 334 9.06 5.11 12.21
N SER A 335 8.40 5.86 13.09
CA SER A 335 7.23 5.38 13.83
C SER A 335 6.04 5.05 12.92
N ALA A 336 5.75 5.93 11.95
CA ALA A 336 4.69 5.73 10.97
C ALA A 336 4.99 4.54 10.05
N SER A 337 6.22 4.44 9.52
CA SER A 337 6.66 3.32 8.70
C SER A 337 6.57 2.00 9.46
N ALA A 338 7.10 1.92 10.69
CA ALA A 338 7.07 0.69 11.47
C ALA A 338 5.65 0.20 11.74
N TYR A 339 4.72 1.13 11.96
CA TYR A 339 3.36 0.80 12.28
C TYR A 339 2.52 0.44 11.04
N LEU A 340 2.68 1.18 9.94
CA LEU A 340 1.81 1.10 8.75
C LEU A 340 2.40 0.27 7.60
N MET A 341 3.70 0.00 7.59
CA MET A 341 4.42 -0.62 6.46
C MET A 341 5.02 -1.97 6.86
N LYS A 342 5.09 -2.92 5.92
CA LYS A 342 5.62 -4.27 6.17
C LYS A 342 7.14 -4.28 6.23
N HIS A 343 7.81 -3.38 5.52
CA HIS A 343 9.26 -3.25 5.50
C HIS A 343 9.70 -1.84 5.89
N PRO A 344 9.62 -1.46 7.18
CA PRO A 344 10.24 -0.23 7.66
C PRO A 344 11.77 -0.33 7.67
N ILE A 345 12.45 0.82 7.71
CA ILE A 345 13.90 0.91 7.94
C ILE A 345 14.31 0.34 9.32
N GLN A 346 13.44 0.51 10.32
CA GLN A 346 13.62 -0.02 11.67
C GLN A 346 12.44 -0.91 12.02
N GLN A 347 12.71 -2.21 12.20
CA GLN A 347 11.71 -3.18 12.60
C GLN A 347 11.31 -2.96 14.07
N MET A 348 10.01 -3.02 14.34
CA MET A 348 9.43 -2.95 15.68
C MET A 348 8.30 -3.98 15.79
N SER A 349 8.03 -4.48 16.99
CA SER A 349 6.79 -5.22 17.21
C SER A 349 5.58 -4.30 17.00
N ASP A 350 4.45 -4.86 16.56
CA ASP A 350 3.25 -4.06 16.29
C ASP A 350 2.78 -3.22 17.52
N PRO A 351 2.85 -3.71 18.78
CA PRO A 351 2.56 -2.89 19.96
C PRO A 351 3.55 -1.73 20.17
N GLN A 352 4.85 -1.96 19.96
CA GLN A 352 5.87 -0.91 20.09
C GLN A 352 5.71 0.16 19.00
N ALA A 353 5.49 -0.29 17.76
CA ALA A 353 5.26 0.60 16.63
C ALA A 353 4.02 1.48 16.83
N ARG A 354 2.94 0.90 17.39
CA ARG A 354 1.75 1.66 17.78
C ARG A 354 2.10 2.75 18.78
N THR A 355 2.73 2.40 19.91
CA THR A 355 3.09 3.38 20.94
C THR A 355 3.98 4.49 20.37
N ALA A 356 5.00 4.16 19.59
CA ALA A 356 5.87 5.15 18.94
C ALA A 356 5.11 6.05 17.95
N CYS A 357 4.10 5.53 17.26
CA CYS A 357 3.23 6.31 16.38
C CYS A 357 2.34 7.26 17.19
N GLU A 358 1.75 6.81 18.30
CA GLU A 358 0.97 7.69 19.20
C GLU A 358 1.83 8.81 19.78
N GLU A 359 3.04 8.49 20.23
CA GLU A 359 4.00 9.48 20.74
C GLU A 359 4.34 10.50 19.66
N PHE A 360 4.62 10.05 18.43
CA PHE A 360 4.84 10.96 17.31
C PHE A 360 3.63 11.87 17.10
N VAL A 361 2.40 11.37 17.12
CA VAL A 361 1.20 12.20 16.91
C VAL A 361 1.02 13.25 18.00
N ASN A 362 1.40 12.97 19.24
CA ASN A 362 1.17 13.85 20.39
C ASN A 362 2.27 14.89 20.65
N ILE A 363 3.40 14.85 19.92
CA ILE A 363 4.46 15.88 19.96
C ILE A 363 3.97 17.20 19.34
#